data_AF-A0ABD6EYF0-F1
#
_entry.id   AF-A0ABD6EYF0-F1
#
_cell.length_a   1.000
_cell.length_b   1.000
_cell.length_c   1.000
_cell.angle_alpha   90.00
_cell.angle_beta   90.00
_cell.angle_gamma   90.00
#
_symmetry.space_group_name_H-M   'P 1'
#
loop_
_entity.id
_entity.type
_entity.pdbx_description
1 polymer ?
#
loop_
_entity_poly.entity_id
_entity_poly.type
_entity_poly.pdbx_seq_one_letter_code
_entity_poly.pdbx_strand_id
1 'polypeptide(L)'
;MDNSEASPLLHIPLRLYIADRPFRQVLISPYNDQGECRCLSEAVQLVINEDNVKAISHGISIPLHTPLIWLSQNLSYPDNFIHVSLVSCN
;
A
#
# COMPACT_ATOMS: atom_id res chain seq x y z
N MET A 1 -29.96 6.76 -2.59
CA MET A 1 -28.83 7.61 -3.01
C MET A 1 -27.97 6.72 -3.87
N ASP A 2 -28.05 6.92 -5.17
CA ASP A 2 -27.33 6.16 -6.17
C ASP A 2 -25.85 6.58 -6.09
N ASN A 3 -24.96 5.64 -5.75
CA ASN A 3 -23.56 5.91 -5.43
C ASN A 3 -22.70 5.87 -6.71
N SER A 4 -23.20 6.48 -7.78
CA SER A 4 -22.81 6.15 -9.15
C SER A 4 -21.64 6.95 -9.71
N GLU A 5 -21.01 7.84 -8.94
CA GLU A 5 -19.78 8.54 -9.37
C GLU A 5 -18.84 8.79 -8.17
N ALA A 6 -18.41 7.72 -7.50
CA ALA A 6 -17.17 7.80 -6.74
C ALA A 6 -16.04 8.00 -7.76
N SER A 7 -15.50 9.21 -7.86
CA SER A 7 -14.33 9.51 -8.70
C SER A 7 -13.26 8.45 -8.46
N PRO A 8 -12.68 7.83 -9.51
CA PRO A 8 -11.66 6.82 -9.33
C PRO A 8 -10.51 7.41 -8.51
N LEU A 9 -10.05 6.66 -7.50
CA LEU A 9 -8.88 7.04 -6.70
C LEU A 9 -7.71 7.32 -7.64
N LEU A 10 -7.26 8.59 -7.71
CA LEU A 10 -6.12 8.95 -8.54
C LEU A 10 -4.84 8.32 -8.00
N HIS A 11 -4.67 8.37 -6.68
CA HIS A 11 -3.55 7.79 -5.97
C HIS A 11 -4.00 7.15 -4.66
N ILE A 12 -3.26 6.13 -4.23
CA ILE A 12 -3.49 5.46 -2.95
C ILE A 12 -2.74 6.18 -1.82
N PRO A 13 -3.44 6.61 -0.75
CA PRO A 13 -2.79 7.19 0.43
C PRO A 13 -2.07 6.10 1.24
N LEU A 14 -0.79 5.89 0.96
CA LEU A 14 0.03 4.83 1.56
C LEU A 14 1.29 5.41 2.23
N ARG A 15 1.54 4.99 3.48
CA ARG A 15 2.76 5.29 4.23
C ARG A 15 3.50 4.00 4.56
N LEU A 16 4.76 3.94 4.14
CA LEU A 16 5.67 2.83 4.38
C LEU A 16 6.67 3.22 5.48
N TYR A 17 6.75 2.41 6.53
CA TYR A 17 7.62 2.62 7.68
C TYR A 17 8.76 1.61 7.65
N ILE A 18 9.99 2.08 7.80
CA ILE A 18 11.19 1.25 7.93
C ILE A 18 11.86 1.66 9.23
N ALA A 19 12.40 0.69 9.97
CA ALA A 19 13.13 0.96 11.20
C ALA A 19 14.23 2.01 10.97
N ASP A 20 14.40 2.92 11.93
CA ASP A 20 15.41 3.98 11.94
C ASP A 20 15.36 4.96 10.76
N ARG A 21 14.22 5.02 10.04
CA ARG A 21 14.01 5.94 8.92
C ARG A 21 12.66 6.66 9.05
N PRO A 22 12.56 7.91 8.57
CA PRO A 22 11.26 8.55 8.44
C PRO A 22 10.38 7.75 7.46
N PHE A 23 9.07 7.84 7.66
CA PHE A 23 8.13 7.18 6.76
C PHE A 23 8.26 7.70 5.33
N ARG A 24 7.98 6.81 4.37
CA ARG A 24 7.95 7.13 2.94
C ARG A 24 6.51 7.09 2.47
N GLN A 25 6.06 8.21 1.91
CA GLN A 25 4.77 8.30 1.24
C GLN A 25 5.03 8.26 -0.26
N VAL A 26 4.57 7.21 -0.93
CA VAL A 26 4.75 7.01 -2.37
C VAL A 26 3.48 7.44 -3.11
N LEU A 27 3.66 8.12 -4.24
CA LEU A 27 2.58 8.37 -5.17
C LEU A 27 2.44 7.15 -6.08
N ILE A 28 1.40 6.36 -5.84
CA ILE A 28 1.11 5.17 -6.64
C ILE A 28 -0.37 5.18 -7.01
N SER A 29 -0.63 5.01 -8.31
CA SER A 29 -1.98 4.84 -8.82
C SER A 29 -2.49 3.44 -8.49
N PRO A 30 -3.79 3.25 -8.24
CA PRO A 30 -4.35 1.92 -7.93
C PRO A 30 -4.22 0.93 -9.09
N TYR A 31 -4.12 1.42 -10.32
CA TYR A 31 -4.01 0.63 -11.54
C TYR A 31 -2.70 0.92 -12.28
N ASN A 32 -2.25 -0.06 -13.06
CA ASN A 32 -1.17 0.13 -14.04
C ASN A 32 -1.72 0.69 -15.37
N ASP A 33 -0.83 0.94 -16.33
CA ASP A 33 -1.20 1.49 -17.65
C ASP A 33 -2.09 0.53 -18.48
N GLN A 34 -2.14 -0.75 -18.09
CA GLN A 34 -2.99 -1.78 -18.70
C GLN A 34 -4.36 -1.90 -18.01
N GLY A 35 -4.60 -1.15 -16.93
CA GLY A 35 -5.84 -1.19 -16.15
C GLY A 35 -5.89 -2.31 -15.10
N GLU A 36 -4.79 -3.03 -14.87
CA GLU A 36 -4.72 -4.07 -13.85
C GLU A 36 -4.42 -3.48 -12.47
N CYS A 37 -4.90 -4.13 -11.41
CA CYS A 37 -4.69 -3.65 -10.04
C CYS A 37 -3.22 -3.78 -9.65
N ARG A 38 -2.64 -2.69 -9.15
CA ARG A 38 -1.30 -2.74 -8.56
C ARG A 38 -1.29 -3.46 -7.23
N CYS A 39 -0.18 -4.13 -6.95
CA CYS A 39 0.02 -4.88 -5.71
C CYS A 39 0.91 -4.13 -4.71
N LEU A 40 0.87 -4.55 -3.44
CA LEU A 40 1.73 -4.00 -2.39
C LEU A 40 3.23 -4.14 -2.72
N SER A 41 3.63 -5.22 -3.39
CA SER A 41 5.00 -5.45 -3.87
C SER A 41 5.54 -4.28 -4.68
N GLU A 42 4.73 -3.73 -5.60
CA GLU A 42 5.15 -2.60 -6.43
C GLU A 42 5.37 -1.34 -5.60
N ALA A 43 4.51 -1.07 -4.61
CA ALA A 43 4.68 0.06 -3.72
C ALA A 43 5.94 -0.07 -2.84
N VAL A 44 6.23 -1.29 -2.38
CA VAL A 44 7.43 -1.60 -1.58
C VAL A 44 8.69 -1.41 -2.41
N GLN A 45 8.71 -1.90 -3.65
CA GLN A 45 9.85 -1.76 -4.58
C GLN A 45 10.22 -0.30 -4.87
N LEU A 46 9.27 0.63 -4.82
CA LEU A 46 9.54 2.07 -4.97
C LEU A 46 10.35 2.67 -3.81
N VAL A 47 10.37 1.99 -2.65
CA VAL A 47 11.05 2.48 -1.44
C VAL A 47 12.31 1.68 -1.12
N ILE A 48 12.29 0.37 -1.39
CA ILE A 48 13.29 -0.59 -0.94
C ILE A 48 13.46 -1.68 -2.00
N ASN A 49 14.72 -1.97 -2.36
CA ASN A 49 15.09 -3.02 -3.32
C ASN A 49 15.52 -4.32 -2.60
N GLU A 50 14.87 -4.68 -1.50
CA GLU A 50 15.15 -5.92 -0.76
C GLU A 50 14.08 -6.97 -1.09
N ASP A 51 14.54 -8.17 -1.41
CA ASP A 51 13.65 -9.28 -1.81
C ASP A 51 12.96 -9.95 -0.60
N ASN A 52 13.51 -9.80 0.61
CA ASN A 52 13.01 -10.49 1.81
C ASN A 52 12.46 -9.52 2.86
N VAL A 53 11.36 -8.84 2.50
CA VAL A 53 10.67 -7.89 3.39
C VAL A 53 9.30 -8.45 3.78
N LYS A 54 9.01 -8.40 5.08
CA LYS A 54 7.67 -8.65 5.62
C LYS A 54 6.93 -7.33 5.78
N ALA A 55 5.79 -7.22 5.11
CA ALA A 55 4.86 -6.11 5.29
C ALA A 55 3.88 -6.40 6.42
N ILE A 56 3.72 -5.46 7.36
CA ILE A 56 2.83 -5.58 8.50
C ILE A 56 1.91 -4.37 8.57
N SER A 57 0.60 -4.60 8.67
CA SER A 57 -0.42 -3.56 8.89
C SER A 57 -1.46 -4.07 9.87
N HIS A 58 -2.01 -3.22 10.75
CA HIS A 58 -2.95 -3.63 11.81
C HIS A 58 -2.46 -4.80 12.68
N GLY A 59 -1.14 -4.97 12.81
CA GLY A 59 -0.53 -6.07 13.58
C GLY A 59 -0.51 -7.43 12.87
N ILE A 60 -0.99 -7.53 11.63
CA ILE A 60 -0.97 -8.77 10.82
C ILE A 60 0.01 -8.67 9.65
N SER A 61 0.53 -9.81 9.21
CA SER A 61 1.37 -9.89 8.02
C SER A 61 0.51 -9.78 6.76
N ILE A 62 0.88 -8.87 5.86
CA ILE A 62 0.19 -8.67 4.59
C ILE A 62 0.99 -9.33 3.47
N PRO A 63 0.38 -10.20 2.65
CA PRO A 63 1.03 -10.74 1.47
C PRO A 63 1.40 -9.62 0.47
N LEU A 64 2.59 -9.67 -0.11
CA LEU A 64 3.04 -8.62 -1.05
C LEU A 64 2.22 -8.59 -2.35
N HIS A 65 1.56 -9.69 -2.73
CA HIS A 65 0.68 -9.74 -3.89
C HIS A 65 -0.72 -9.15 -3.62
N THR A 66 -0.99 -8.65 -2.41
CA THR A 66 -2.31 -8.08 -2.09
C THR A 66 -2.55 -6.79 -2.91
N PRO A 67 -3.71 -6.63 -3.59
CA PRO A 67 -4.03 -5.44 -4.36
C PRO A 67 -4.11 -4.18 -3.49
N LEU A 68 -3.54 -3.07 -3.95
CA LEU A 68 -3.54 -1.79 -3.22
C LEU A 68 -4.94 -1.24 -2.98
N ILE A 69 -5.86 -1.44 -3.92
CA ILE A 69 -7.27 -1.05 -3.79
C ILE A 69 -7.92 -1.77 -2.61
N TRP A 70 -7.66 -3.08 -2.49
CA TRP A 70 -8.20 -3.87 -1.39
C TRP A 70 -7.66 -3.39 -0.05
N LEU A 71 -6.36 -3.06 0.02
CA LEU A 71 -5.76 -2.46 1.23
C LEU A 71 -6.40 -1.12 1.57
N SER A 72 -6.65 -0.27 0.57
CA SER A 72 -7.29 1.04 0.77
C SER A 72 -8.71 0.93 1.30
N GLN A 73 -9.46 -0.10 0.89
CA GLN A 73 -10.86 -0.28 1.30
C GLN A 73 -10.98 -0.94 2.68
N ASN A 74 -10.05 -1.83 3.03
CA ASN A 74 -10.22 -2.72 4.19
C ASN A 74 -9.22 -2.47 5.32
N LEU A 75 -8.05 -1.90 5.03
CA LEU A 75 -6.96 -1.71 5.99
C LEU A 75 -6.52 -0.25 6.13
N SER A 76 -7.32 0.70 5.64
CA SER A 76 -7.12 2.10 5.96
C SER A 76 -7.40 2.36 7.44
N TYR A 77 -6.57 3.21 8.04
CA TYR A 77 -6.79 3.72 9.38
C TYR A 77 -7.84 4.85 9.35
N PRO A 78 -8.32 5.33 10.52
CA PRO A 78 -9.32 6.41 10.57
C PRO A 78 -8.89 7.73 9.92
N ASP A 79 -7.60 7.91 9.63
CA ASP A 79 -7.06 9.06 8.88
C ASP A 79 -7.12 8.87 7.35
N ASN A 80 -7.70 7.76 6.89
CA ASN A 80 -7.77 7.30 5.49
C ASN A 80 -6.40 6.96 4.87
N PHE A 81 -5.35 6.77 5.66
CA PHE A 81 -4.08 6.25 5.17
C PHE A 81 -3.94 4.76 5.48
N ILE A 82 -3.27 4.07 4.57
CA ILE A 82 -2.75 2.73 4.82
C ILE A 82 -1.38 2.89 5.47
N HIS A 83 -1.22 2.32 6.66
CA HIS A 83 0.05 2.30 7.36
C HIS A 83 0.66 0.90 7.27
N VAL A 84 1.84 0.78 6.67
CA VAL A 84 2.54 -0.50 6.52
C VAL A 84 3.95 -0.40 7.07
N SER A 85 4.25 -1.23 8.06
CA SER A 85 5.60 -1.41 8.58
C SER A 85 6.32 -2.49 7.78
N LEU A 86 7.50 -2.14 7.28
CA LEU A 86 8.38 -3.02 6.53
C LEU A 86 9.48 -3.51 7.47
N VAL A 87 9.56 -4.82 7.63
CA VAL A 87 10.54 -5.50 8.47
C VAL A 87 11.37 -6.41 7.59
N SER A 88 12.68 -6.18 7.52
CA SER A 88 13.59 -7.09 6.83
C SER A 88 13.63 -8.42 7.56
N CYS A 89 13.42 -9.51 6.83
CA CYS A 89 13.58 -10.86 7.34
C CYS A 89 15.02 -11.29 7.05
N ASN A 90 15.81 -11.53 8.10
CA ASN A 90 17.11 -12.20 7.99
C ASN A 90 16.94 -13.72 7.94
#